data_AF-A0A822EQZ3-F1
#
_entry.id   AF-A0A822EQZ3-F1
#
_cell.length_a   1.000
_cell.length_b   1.000
_cell.length_c   1.000
_cell.angle_alpha   90.00
_cell.angle_beta   90.00
_cell.angle_gamma   90.00
#
_symmetry.space_group_name_H-M   'P 1'
#
loop_
_entity.id
_entity.type
_entity.pdbx_description
1 polymer ?
#
loop_
_entity_poly.entity_id
_entity_poly.type
_entity_poly.pdbx_seq_one_letter_code
_entity_poly.pdbx_strand_id
1 'polypeptide(L)' 'MNCINSRQIWDENVAVIHQHNLEFDIGLHSYTLAMNRFGDMTNEEFRKQMNGFKMISENETKRLISSSLEKYFFLKT' A
#
# COMPACT_ATOMS: atom_id res chain seq x y z
N MET A 1 -7.49 -5.86 -24.29
CA MET A 1 -6.41 -6.87 -24.37
C MET A 1 -5.58 -6.84 -23.07
N ASN A 2 -6.20 -7.03 -21.89
CA ASN A 2 -5.54 -6.86 -20.58
C ASN A 2 -5.64 -8.10 -19.66
N CYS A 3 -6.46 -9.10 -20.00
CA CYS A 3 -6.67 -10.28 -19.17
C CYS A 3 -5.48 -11.25 -19.15
N ILE A 4 -4.65 -11.27 -20.20
CA ILE A 4 -3.47 -12.15 -20.29
C ILE A 4 -2.41 -11.75 -19.24
N ASN A 5 -2.19 -10.44 -19.05
CA ASN A 5 -1.25 -9.94 -18.02
C ASN A 5 -1.78 -10.13 -16.59
N SER A 6 -3.06 -9.88 -16.34
CA SER A 6 -3.65 -10.03 -15.00
C SER A 6 -3.54 -11.46 -14.48
N ARG A 7 -3.70 -12.46 -15.36
CA ARG A 7 -3.56 -13.86 -14.96
C ARG A 7 -2.11 -14.22 -14.61
N GLN A 8 -1.15 -13.74 -15.39
CA GLN A 8 0.26 -13.97 -15.12
C GLN A 8 0.68 -13.37 -13.76
N ILE A 9 0.26 -12.13 -13.48
CA ILE A 9 0.52 -11.46 -12.20
C ILE A 9 -0.10 -12.25 -11.03
N TRP A 10 -1.30 -12.78 -11.23
CA TRP A 10 -1.94 -13.63 -10.23
C TRP A 10 -1.17 -14.91 -9.95
N ASP A 11 -0.73 -15.62 -10.99
CA ASP A 11 0.07 -16.84 -10.83
C ASP A 11 1.42 -16.55 -10.13
N GLU A 12 2.06 -15.42 -10.46
CA GLU A 12 3.28 -14.94 -9.77
C GLU A 12 3.02 -14.65 -8.28
N ASN A 13 1.94 -13.94 -7.95
CA ASN A 13 1.57 -13.65 -6.57
C ASN A 13 1.20 -14.92 -5.78
N VAL A 14 0.55 -15.90 -6.40
CA VAL A 14 0.30 -17.22 -5.80
C VAL A 14 1.62 -17.90 -5.43
N ALA A 15 2.60 -17.92 -6.35
CA ALA A 15 3.90 -18.53 -6.09
C ALA A 15 4.62 -17.87 -4.91
N VAL A 16 4.58 -16.53 -4.81
CA VAL A 16 5.15 -15.79 -3.67
C VAL A 16 4.47 -16.17 -2.36
N ILE A 17 3.13 -16.25 -2.34
CA ILE A 17 2.36 -16.64 -1.15
C ILE A 17 2.75 -18.04 -0.70
N HIS A 18 2.84 -18.99 -1.62
CA HIS A 18 3.24 -20.36 -1.30
C HIS A 18 4.65 -20.41 -0.71
N GLN A 19 5.62 -19.76 -1.36
CA GLN A 19 7.00 -19.75 -0.88
C GLN A 19 7.10 -19.12 0.52
N HIS A 20 6.45 -17.99 0.76
CA HIS A 20 6.42 -17.34 2.07
C HIS A 20 5.81 -18.25 3.15
N ASN A 21 4.73 -18.96 2.83
CA ASN A 21 4.08 -19.83 3.81
C ASN A 21 4.92 -21.08 4.12
N LEU A 22 5.67 -21.61 3.15
CA LEU A 22 6.67 -22.66 3.43
C LEU A 22 7.79 -22.13 4.33
N GLU A 23 8.25 -20.90 4.10
CA GLU A 23 9.25 -20.24 4.95
C GLU A 23 8.71 -19.94 6.36
N PHE A 24 7.43 -19.63 6.50
CA PHE A 24 6.74 -19.53 7.78
C PHE A 24 6.73 -20.87 8.53
N ASP A 25 6.44 -21.97 7.85
CA ASP A 25 6.38 -23.31 8.46
C ASP A 25 7.73 -23.75 9.05
N ILE A 26 8.85 -23.27 8.49
CA ILE A 26 10.20 -23.49 9.04
C ILE A 26 10.67 -22.39 10.00
N GLY A 27 9.80 -21.43 10.33
CA GLY A 27 10.04 -20.39 11.33
C GLY A 27 10.85 -19.17 10.87
N LEU A 28 11.01 -18.95 9.56
CA LEU A 28 11.70 -17.75 9.03
C LEU A 28 10.82 -16.50 9.04
N HIS A 29 9.49 -16.68 9.01
CA HIS A 29 8.52 -15.58 9.11
C HIS A 29 7.62 -15.75 10.33
N SER A 30 7.11 -14.64 10.84
CA SER A 30 6.17 -14.61 11.97
C SER A 30 4.69 -14.54 11.56
N TYR A 31 4.42 -14.51 10.25
CA TYR A 31 3.07 -14.38 9.69
C TYR A 31 2.92 -15.19 8.41
N THR A 32 1.69 -15.37 7.96
CA THR A 32 1.35 -16.05 6.70
C THR A 32 0.74 -15.07 5.71
N LEU A 33 0.85 -15.39 4.42
CA LEU A 33 0.18 -14.68 3.35
C LEU A 33 -1.03 -15.47 2.82
N ALA A 34 -1.98 -14.75 2.24
CA ALA A 34 -3.13 -15.30 1.55
C ALA A 34 -3.51 -14.44 0.34
N MET A 35 -4.13 -15.08 -0.66
CA MET A 35 -4.57 -14.37 -1.86
C MET A 35 -5.71 -13.41 -1.53
N ASN A 36 -5.67 -12.21 -2.11
CA ASN A 36 -6.65 -11.16 -1.84
C ASN A 36 -7.12 -10.46 -3.13
N ARG A 37 -7.97 -9.44 -3.00
CA ARG A 37 -8.55 -8.68 -4.12
C ARG A 37 -7.56 -7.89 -4.98
N PHE A 38 -6.30 -7.82 -4.57
CA PHE A 38 -5.19 -7.18 -5.29
C PHE A 38 -4.26 -8.22 -5.93
N GLY A 39 -4.70 -9.49 -6.01
CA GLY A 39 -3.90 -10.60 -6.52
C GLY A 39 -3.47 -10.44 -7.97
N ASP A 40 -4.16 -9.64 -8.77
CA ASP A 40 -3.84 -9.35 -10.17
C ASP A 40 -3.03 -8.06 -10.36
N MET A 41 -2.57 -7.44 -9.27
CA MET A 41 -1.78 -6.21 -9.30
C MET A 41 -0.30 -6.48 -9.01
N THR A 42 0.56 -5.74 -9.70
CA THR A 42 1.98 -5.70 -9.35
C THR A 42 2.20 -4.86 -8.09
N ASN A 43 3.31 -5.11 -7.38
CA ASN A 43 3.69 -4.30 -6.21
C ASN A 43 3.87 -2.80 -6.54
N GLU A 44 4.31 -2.47 -7.76
CA GLU A 44 4.46 -1.07 -8.18
C GLU A 44 3.10 -0.39 -8.34
N GLU A 45 2.15 -1.06 -9.00
CA GLU A 45 0.78 -0.56 -9.17
C GLU A 45 0.08 -0.43 -7.82
N PHE A 46 0.23 -1.44 -6.95
CA PHE A 46 -0.31 -1.42 -5.60
C PHE A 46 0.22 -0.22 -4.81
N ARG A 47 1.54 0.01 -4.83
CA ARG A 47 2.15 1.17 -4.15
C ARG A 47 1.68 2.50 -4.71
N LYS A 48 1.58 2.64 -6.04
CA LYS A 48 1.09 3.87 -6.67
C LYS A 48 -0.36 4.17 -6.28
N GLN A 49 -1.20 3.15 -6.16
CA GLN A 49 -2.62 3.32 -5.86
C GLN A 49 -2.90 3.50 -4.36
N MET A 50 -2.21 2.73 -3.51
CA MET A 50 -2.55 2.61 -2.08
C MET A 50 -1.62 3.40 -1.16
N ASN A 51 -0.42 3.79 -1.62
CA ASN A 51 0.52 4.57 -0.79
C ASN A 51 0.59 6.02 -1.27
N GLY A 52 -0.19 6.89 -0.62
CA GLY A 52 -0.23 8.34 -0.88
C GLY A 52 0.64 9.19 0.05
N PHE A 53 1.38 8.57 0.97
CA PHE A 53 2.18 9.31 1.95
C PHE A 53 3.31 10.09 1.25
N LYS A 54 3.33 11.40 1.47
CA LYS A 54 4.39 12.30 1.01
C LYS A 54 5.08 12.89 2.21
N MET A 55 6.39 12.66 2.32
CA MET A 55 7.22 13.37 3.29
C MET A 55 7.24 14.85 2.92
N ILE A 56 6.65 15.67 3.77
CA ILE A 56 6.67 17.14 3.68
C ILE A 56 7.75 17.69 4.62
N SER A 57 8.34 18.82 4.23
CA SER A 57 9.35 19.48 5.08
C SER A 57 8.70 20.06 6.34
N GLU A 58 9.48 20.23 7.42
CA GLU A 58 8.98 20.80 8.68
C GLU A 58 8.32 22.18 8.47
N ASN A 59 8.87 22.99 7.55
CA ASN A 59 8.34 24.30 7.20
C ASN A 59 6.98 24.20 6.49
N GLU A 60 6.80 23.21 5.61
CA GLU A 60 5.51 22.93 4.98
C GLU A 60 4.50 22.39 5.99
N THR A 61 4.92 21.53 6.91
CA THR A 61 4.06 21.04 8.01
C THR A 61 3.56 22.19 8.86
N LYS A 62 4.43 23.09 9.30
CA LYS A 62 4.07 24.29 10.06
C LYS A 62 3.09 25.18 9.29
N ARG A 63 3.30 25.38 7.98
CA ARG A 63 2.39 26.14 7.11
C ARG A 63 1.02 25.49 6.98
N LEU A 64 0.96 24.17 6.74
CA LEU A 64 -0.30 23.44 6.59
C LEU A 64 -1.09 23.44 7.90
N ILE A 65 -0.42 23.25 9.04
CA ILE A 65 -1.05 23.33 10.37
C ILE A 65 -1.58 24.74 10.64
N SER A 66 -0.78 25.78 10.38
CA SER A 66 -1.21 27.18 10.55
C SER A 66 -2.45 27.49 9.70
N SER A 67 -2.42 27.12 8.41
CA SER A 67 -3.56 27.31 7.50
C SER A 67 -4.80 26.51 7.91
N SER A 68 -4.62 25.30 8.45
CA SER A 68 -5.72 24.46 8.90
C SER A 68 -6.38 24.99 10.19
N LEU A 69 -5.60 25.54 11.12
CA LEU A 69 -6.11 26.15 12.35
C LEU A 69 -6.85 27.47 12.07
N GLU A 70 -6.36 28.30 11.15
CA GLU A 70 -7.05 29.51 10.71
C GLU A 70 -8.42 29.19 10.11
N LYS A 71 -8.52 28.18 9.24
CA LYS A 71 -9.79 27.70 8.69
C LYS A 71 -10.74 27.22 9.78
N TYR A 72 -10.25 26.47 10.77
CA TYR A 72 -11.08 25.97 11.85
C TYR A 72 -11.65 27.09 12.73
N PHE A 73 -10.87 28.15 12.97
CA PHE A 73 -11.33 29.32 13.71
C PHE A 73 -12.39 30.11 12.93
N PHE A 74 -12.22 30.25 11.61
CA PHE A 74 -13.18 30.91 10.72
C PHE A 74 -14.50 30.14 10.55
N LEU A 75 -14.47 28.80 10.57
CA LEU A 75 -15.67 27.97 10.44
C LEU A 75 -16.49 27.84 11.73
N LYS A 76 -15.98 28.36 12.86
CA LYS A 76 -16.61 28.27 14.18
C LYS A 76 -17.21 29.60 14.69
N THR A 77 -17.08 30.68 13.93
CA THR A 77 -17.74 31.97 14.16
C THR A 77 -19.02 32.06 13.35
#